data_AF-A0A498CTQ2-F1
#
_entry.id   AF-A0A498CTQ2-F1
#
_cell.length_a   1.000
_cell.length_b   1.000
_cell.length_c   1.000
_cell.angle_alpha   90.00
_cell.angle_beta   90.00
_cell.angle_gamma   90.00
#
_symmetry.space_group_name_H-M   'P 1'
#
loop_
_entity.id
_entity.type
_entity.pdbx_description
1 polymer ?
#
loop_
_entity_poly.entity_id
_entity_poly.type
_entity_poly.pdbx_seq_one_letter_code
_entity_poly.pdbx_strand_id
1 'polypeptide(L)'
;MTVAVKYCGGCNPRYERTELAERLRADFPGVRIVRAEEPADVAAIICGCPAACASRAGLTARLGAVVLTSSADYDRLLRPLLAAQSDKE
;
A
#
# COMPACT_ATOMS: atom_id res chain seq x y z
N MET A 1 7.24 11.20 -2.92
CA MET A 1 6.86 9.87 -3.46
C MET A 1 5.37 9.66 -3.20
N THR A 2 4.66 8.93 -4.04
CA THR A 2 3.20 8.76 -3.94
C THR A 2 2.84 7.29 -3.79
N VAL A 3 1.98 6.96 -2.83
CA VAL A 3 1.47 5.61 -2.59
C VAL A 3 -0.04 5.59 -2.77
N ALA A 4 -0.54 4.87 -3.75
CA ALA A 4 -1.97 4.64 -3.95
C ALA A 4 -2.43 3.54 -3.00
N VAL A 5 -3.43 3.79 -2.16
CA VAL A 5 -3.93 2.78 -1.22
C VAL A 5 -5.31 2.32 -1.67
N LYS A 6 -5.45 1.00 -1.83
CA LYS A 6 -6.73 0.31 -2.10
C LYS A 6 -7.08 -0.59 -0.94
N TYR A 7 -8.26 -0.44 -0.36
CA TYR A 7 -8.74 -1.33 0.69
C TYR A 7 -9.62 -2.44 0.09
N CYS A 8 -9.45 -3.66 0.62
CA CYS A 8 -10.25 -4.84 0.28
C CYS A 8 -10.60 -5.60 1.57
N GLY A 9 -11.59 -6.49 1.51
CA GLY A 9 -11.84 -7.45 2.59
C GLY A 9 -12.70 -6.92 3.74
N GLY A 10 -13.67 -6.04 3.44
CA GLY A 10 -14.64 -5.54 4.42
C GLY A 10 -15.61 -6.60 4.97
N CYS A 11 -15.59 -7.83 4.45
CA CYS A 11 -16.49 -8.91 4.86
C CYS A 11 -16.09 -9.54 6.22
N ASN A 12 -14.83 -9.44 6.65
CA ASN A 12 -14.36 -9.91 7.98
C ASN A 12 -12.99 -9.28 8.34
N PRO A 13 -12.93 -8.02 8.82
CA PRO A 13 -11.67 -7.36 9.10
C PRO A 13 -10.97 -7.98 10.32
N ARG A 14 -9.84 -8.65 10.09
CA ARG A 14 -9.02 -9.24 11.17
C ARG A 14 -7.96 -8.29 11.76
N TYR A 15 -7.81 -7.09 11.21
CA TYR A 15 -6.89 -6.05 11.70
C TYR A 15 -7.36 -4.65 11.29
N GLU A 16 -6.90 -3.63 12.02
CA GLU A 16 -7.14 -2.23 11.72
C GLU A 16 -6.30 -1.79 10.51
N ARG A 17 -6.95 -1.78 9.36
CA ARG A 17 -6.39 -1.36 8.06
C ARG A 17 -5.92 0.10 8.06
N THR A 18 -6.47 0.92 8.95
CA THR A 18 -6.07 2.32 9.16
C THR A 18 -4.69 2.45 9.79
N GLU A 19 -4.33 1.52 10.70
CA GLU A 19 -3.04 1.51 11.40
C GLU A 19 -1.85 1.39 10.44
N LEU A 20 -2.02 0.59 9.37
CA LEU A 20 -1.04 0.44 8.30
C LEU A 20 -0.81 1.74 7.52
N ALA A 21 -1.87 2.52 7.27
CA ALA A 21 -1.77 3.80 6.59
C ALA A 21 -1.16 4.87 7.51
N GLU A 22 -1.49 4.86 8.80
CA GLU A 22 -0.86 5.76 9.78
C GLU A 22 0.63 5.47 9.95
N ARG A 23 1.00 4.19 10.09
CA ARG A 23 2.40 3.76 10.15
C ARG A 23 3.19 4.19 8.92
N LEU A 24 2.61 4.06 7.73
CA LEU A 24 3.23 4.55 6.49
C LEU A 24 3.50 6.06 6.50
N ARG A 25 2.57 6.86 7.04
CA ARG A 25 2.76 8.32 7.17
C ARG A 25 3.81 8.67 8.21
N ALA A 26 3.90 7.90 9.29
CA ALA A 26 4.88 8.08 10.35
C ALA A 26 6.30 7.72 9.87
N ASP A 27 6.46 6.59 9.21
CA ASP A 27 7.75 6.11 8.70
C ASP A 27 8.24 6.96 7.52
N PHE A 28 7.32 7.49 6.70
CA PHE A 28 7.64 8.31 5.53
C PHE A 28 6.80 9.60 5.49
N PRO A 29 7.15 10.65 6.25
CA PRO A 29 6.41 11.91 6.26
C PRO A 29 6.39 12.62 4.89
N GLY A 30 7.31 12.30 3.98
CA GLY A 30 7.36 12.82 2.61
C GLY A 30 6.56 12.01 1.57
N VAL A 31 5.93 10.90 1.98
CA VAL A 31 5.07 10.10 1.10
C VAL A 31 3.65 10.67 1.10
N ARG A 32 3.10 10.91 -0.09
CA ARG A 32 1.69 11.25 -0.26
C ARG A 32 0.87 9.98 -0.45
N ILE A 33 -0.13 9.77 0.40
CA ILE A 33 -1.11 8.70 0.23
C ILE A 33 -2.26 9.22 -0.63
N VAL A 34 -2.55 8.53 -1.73
CA VAL A 34 -3.61 8.86 -2.69
C VAL A 34 -4.57 7.69 -2.86
N ARG A 35 -5.69 7.90 -3.54
CA ARG A 35 -6.66 6.83 -3.82
C ARG A 35 -6.11 5.85 -4.85
N ALA A 36 -6.68 4.65 -4.86
CA ALA A 36 -6.29 3.56 -5.76
C ALA A 36 -6.38 3.92 -7.25
N GLU A 37 -7.32 4.78 -7.63
CA GLU A 37 -7.50 5.24 -9.01
C GLU A 37 -6.51 6.34 -9.44
N GLU A 38 -5.76 6.90 -8.49
CA GLU A 38 -4.79 7.95 -8.78
C GLU A 38 -3.43 7.34 -9.16
N PRO A 39 -2.71 7.93 -10.12
CA PRO A 39 -1.38 7.49 -10.46
C PRO A 39 -0.41 7.69 -9.28
N ALA A 40 0.30 6.62 -8.94
CA ALA A 40 1.25 6.58 -7.85
C ALA A 40 2.57 5.91 -8.23
N ASP A 41 3.56 6.04 -7.36
CA ASP A 41 4.81 5.30 -7.51
C ASP A 41 4.59 3.84 -7.10
N VAL A 42 3.91 3.59 -5.97
CA VAL A 42 3.58 2.24 -5.49
C VAL A 42 2.08 2.15 -5.20
N ALA A 43 1.45 1.03 -5.52
CA ALA A 43 0.09 0.75 -5.08
C ALA A 43 0.08 -0.27 -3.94
N ALA A 44 -0.54 0.05 -2.81
CA ALA A 44 -0.73 -0.83 -1.66
C ALA A 44 -2.19 -1.30 -1.60
N ILE A 45 -2.41 -2.61 -1.74
CA ILE A 45 -3.72 -3.23 -1.63
C ILE A 45 -3.83 -3.86 -0.24
N ILE A 46 -4.53 -3.18 0.67
CA ILE A 46 -4.73 -3.60 2.06
C ILE A 46 -5.98 -4.46 2.15
N CYS A 47 -5.79 -5.77 2.20
CA CYS A 47 -6.82 -6.79 2.29
C CYS A 47 -7.08 -7.16 3.76
N GLY A 48 -8.31 -6.97 4.25
CA GLY A 48 -8.75 -7.40 5.58
C GLY A 48 -8.92 -8.91 5.75
N CYS A 49 -8.87 -9.67 4.65
CA CYS A 49 -8.92 -11.14 4.64
C CYS A 49 -7.83 -11.72 3.71
N PRO A 50 -7.33 -12.94 4.00
CA PRO A 50 -6.26 -13.57 3.20
C PRO A 50 -6.72 -13.98 1.80
N ALA A 51 -8.04 -13.99 1.53
CA ALA A 51 -8.57 -14.32 0.21
C ALA A 51 -8.15 -13.33 -0.88
N ALA A 52 -7.78 -12.09 -0.49
CA ALA A 52 -7.24 -11.06 -1.39
C ALA A 52 -8.02 -10.90 -2.71
N CYS A 53 -9.35 -11.01 -2.64
CA CYS A 53 -10.23 -11.05 -3.82
C CYS A 53 -10.37 -9.69 -4.55
N ALA A 54 -9.75 -8.62 -4.04
CA ALA A 54 -9.78 -7.33 -4.71
C ALA A 54 -9.12 -7.42 -6.07
N SER A 55 -9.88 -6.99 -7.08
CA SER A 55 -9.32 -6.75 -8.40
C SER A 55 -8.21 -5.70 -8.33
N ARG A 56 -7.09 -6.03 -8.97
CA ARG A 56 -5.96 -5.12 -9.20
C ARG A 56 -6.19 -4.21 -10.42
N ALA A 57 -7.31 -4.39 -11.12
CA ALA A 57 -7.67 -3.57 -12.27
C ALA A 57 -7.82 -2.09 -11.86
N GLY A 58 -7.34 -1.21 -12.73
CA GLY A 58 -7.38 0.24 -12.53
C GLY A 58 -6.31 0.81 -11.60
N LEU A 59 -5.37 -0.01 -11.11
CA LEU A 59 -4.23 0.49 -10.34
C LEU A 59 -3.14 1.00 -11.27
N THR A 60 -2.75 2.26 -11.10
CA THR A 60 -1.64 2.87 -11.83
C THR A 60 -0.48 3.10 -10.87
N ALA A 61 0.48 2.18 -10.87
CA ALA A 61 1.68 2.25 -10.03
C ALA A 61 2.96 2.04 -10.84
N ARG A 62 3.88 3.00 -10.79
CA ARG A 62 5.13 2.99 -11.56
C ARG A 62 6.08 1.85 -11.17
N LEU A 63 6.21 1.59 -9.88
CA LEU A 63 7.09 0.58 -9.27
C LEU A 63 6.34 -0.73 -8.96
N GLY A 64 5.06 -0.80 -9.31
CA GLY A 64 4.22 -1.97 -9.12
C GLY A 64 3.27 -1.88 -7.92
N ALA A 65 2.47 -2.94 -7.76
CA ALA A 65 1.45 -3.03 -6.73
C ALA A 65 1.74 -4.17 -5.76
N VAL A 66 1.65 -3.89 -4.46
CA VAL A 66 1.87 -4.82 -3.35
C VAL A 66 0.55 -5.17 -2.69
N VAL A 67 0.37 -6.44 -2.31
CA VAL A 67 -0.81 -6.91 -1.59
C VAL A 67 -0.41 -7.19 -0.15
N LEU A 68 -1.16 -6.59 0.78
CA LEU A 68 -0.99 -6.70 2.22
C LEU A 68 -2.21 -7.45 2.76
N THR A 69 -2.00 -8.67 3.28
CA THR A 69 -3.08 -9.47 3.88
C THR A 69 -3.02 -9.52 5.40
N SER A 70 -1.91 -9.04 5.95
CA SER A 70 -1.62 -8.96 7.38
C SER A 70 -0.64 -7.82 7.67
N SER A 71 -0.50 -7.42 8.93
CA SER A 71 0.51 -6.44 9.36
C SER A 71 1.95 -6.91 9.08
N ALA A 72 2.21 -8.22 9.02
CA ALA A 72 3.51 -8.79 8.69
C ALA A 72 3.92 -8.54 7.22
N ASP A 73 2.96 -8.30 6.32
CA ASP A 73 3.27 -8.01 4.92
C ASP A 73 3.84 -6.59 4.73
N TYR A 74 3.86 -5.74 5.77
CA TYR A 74 4.29 -4.35 5.68
C TYR A 74 5.71 -4.17 5.11
N ASP A 75 6.65 -5.09 5.42
CA ASP A 75 8.01 -5.07 4.85
C ASP A 75 8.03 -5.06 3.32
N ARG A 76 7.03 -5.71 2.70
CA ARG A 76 6.90 -5.76 1.23
C ARG A 76 6.58 -4.38 0.64
N LEU A 77 5.90 -3.52 1.40
CA LEU A 77 5.64 -2.13 1.00
C LEU A 77 6.88 -1.25 1.22
N LEU A 78 7.68 -1.52 2.26
CA LEU A 78 8.88 -0.76 2.58
C LEU A 78 9.97 -0.89 1.52
N ARG A 79 10.22 -2.10 1.00
CA ARG A 79 11.28 -2.34 0.01
C ARG A 79 11.24 -1.41 -1.21
N PRO A 80 10.13 -1.30 -1.96
CA PRO A 80 10.08 -0.41 -3.11
C PRO A 80 10.13 1.08 -2.71
N LEU A 81 9.65 1.43 -1.52
CA LEU A 81 9.72 2.81 -1.02
C LEU A 81 11.17 3.22 -0.68
N LEU A 82 11.91 2.35 0.00
CA LEU A 82 13.31 2.57 0.34
C LEU A 82 14.19 2.61 -0.92
N ALA A 83 14.00 1.64 -1.83
CA ALA A 83 14.75 1.59 -3.08
C ALA A 83 14.54 2.86 -3.93
N ALA A 84 13.31 3.36 -4.01
CA ALA A 84 13.01 4.57 -4.78
C ALA A 84 13.42 5.88 -4.09
N GLN A 85 13.64 5.87 -2.77
CA GLN A 85 14.21 7.01 -2.05
C GLN A 85 15.73 7.09 -2.25
N SER A 86 16.44 5.96 -2.34
CA SER A 86 17.89 5.90 -2.57
C SER A 86 18.32 6.23 -4.01
N ASP A 87 17.45 6.03 -5.01
CA ASP A 87 17.73 6.38 -6.41
C ASP A 87 17.67 7.90 -6.68
N LYS A 88 17.33 8.69 -5.65
CA LYS A 88 17.11 10.13 -5.73
C LYS A 88 18.28 10.98 -5.23
N GLU A 89 19.39 10.34 -4.83
CA GLU A 89 20.65 10.96 -4.38
C GLU A 89 21.69 11.09 -5.50
#